data_AF-A0A1I1BDK1-F1
#
_entry.id   AF-A0A1I1BDK1-F1
#
_cell.length_a   1.000
_cell.length_b   1.000
_cell.length_c   1.000
_cell.angle_alpha   90.00
_cell.angle_beta   90.00
_cell.angle_gamma   90.00
#
_symmetry.space_group_name_H-M   'P 1'
#
loop_
_entity.id
_entity.type
_entity.pdbx_description
1 polymer ?
#
loop_
_entity_poly.entity_id
_entity_poly.type
_entity_poly.pdbx_seq_one_letter_code
_entity_poly.pdbx_strand_id
1 'polypeptide(L)' 'MSHATHSNAALTPRARLRLARLIIDHGWPPARAAERYDVSWKTAKKWADRYAAEGAAGMTDRS' A
#
# COMPACT_ATOMS: atom_id res chain seq x y z
N MET A 1 3.64 -8.59 20.95
CA MET A 1 3.81 -7.42 20.05
C MET A 1 5.02 -7.71 19.19
N SER A 2 4.81 -8.17 17.96
CA SER A 2 5.89 -8.65 17.10
C SER A 2 6.65 -7.46 16.52
N HIS A 3 7.95 -7.37 16.82
CA HIS A 3 8.88 -6.46 16.17
C HIS A 3 8.88 -6.72 14.67
N ALA A 4 8.34 -5.80 13.87
CA ALA A 4 8.41 -5.87 12.42
C ALA A 4 9.83 -5.47 11.96
N THR A 5 10.75 -6.43 11.96
CA THR A 5 12.11 -6.32 11.39
C THR A 5 12.12 -6.54 9.87
N HIS A 6 11.25 -5.82 9.14
CA HIS A 6 11.27 -5.69 7.68
C HIS A 6 11.08 -4.22 7.27
N SER A 7 11.88 -3.33 7.85
CA SER A 7 11.53 -1.92 8.00
C SER A 7 11.41 -1.06 6.73
N ASN A 8 11.51 -1.54 5.48
CA ASN A 8 11.49 -0.59 4.34
C ASN A 8 10.95 -1.06 2.98
N ALA A 9 10.76 -2.36 2.69
CA ALA A 9 10.40 -2.78 1.32
C ALA A 9 9.00 -2.27 0.89
N ALA A 10 8.00 -2.42 1.77
CA ALA A 10 6.64 -1.96 1.52
C ALA A 10 6.47 -0.43 1.67
N LEU A 11 7.36 0.24 2.43
CA LEU A 11 7.32 1.68 2.64
C LEU A 11 7.88 2.49 1.47
N THR A 12 8.59 1.85 0.54
CA THR A 12 9.06 2.55 -0.67
C THR A 12 7.84 3.09 -1.46
N PRO A 13 7.90 4.34 -1.96
CA PRO A 13 6.81 4.91 -2.79
C PRO A 13 6.39 4.00 -3.95
N ARG A 14 7.36 3.28 -4.54
CA ARG A 14 7.11 2.33 -5.64
C ARG A 14 6.31 1.12 -5.18
N ALA A 15 6.59 0.57 -4.00
CA ALA A 15 5.82 -0.55 -3.45
C ALA A 15 4.40 -0.12 -3.06
N ARG A 16 4.25 1.05 -2.43
CA ARG A 16 2.94 1.65 -2.12
C ARG A 16 2.09 1.81 -3.38
N LEU A 17 2.69 2.35 -4.44
CA LEU A 17 2.03 2.53 -5.73
C LEU A 17 1.59 1.20 -6.34
N ARG A 18 2.47 0.18 -6.37
CA ARG A 18 2.10 -1.14 -6.91
C ARG A 18 0.99 -1.80 -6.09
N LEU A 19 1.01 -1.69 -4.77
CA LEU A 19 -0.06 -2.18 -3.90
C LEU A 19 -1.39 -1.49 -4.23
N ALA A 20 -1.38 -0.16 -4.34
CA ALA A 20 -2.60 0.60 -4.59
C ALA A 20 -3.21 0.30 -5.98
N ARG A 21 -2.35 0.15 -7.00
CA ARG A 21 -2.77 -0.30 -8.35
C ARG A 21 -3.38 -1.69 -8.35
N LEU A 22 -2.84 -2.63 -7.57
CA LEU A 22 -3.45 -3.96 -7.44
C LEU A 22 -4.88 -3.87 -6.91
N ILE A 23 -5.13 -3.01 -5.94
CA ILE A 23 -6.47 -2.85 -5.35
C ILE A 23 -7.41 -2.11 -6.29
N ILE A 24 -6.98 -0.97 -6.85
CA ILE A 24 -7.85 -0.07 -7.62
C ILE A 24 -7.94 -0.49 -9.09
N ASP A 25 -6.80 -0.72 -9.76
CA ASP A 25 -6.78 -1.00 -11.20
C ASP A 25 -7.08 -2.49 -11.49
N HIS A 26 -6.63 -3.39 -10.61
CA HIS A 26 -6.84 -4.84 -10.76
C HIS A 26 -7.95 -5.41 -9.87
N GLY A 27 -8.63 -4.59 -9.07
CA GLY A 27 -9.77 -5.00 -8.24
C GLY A 27 -9.42 -5.99 -7.12
N TRP A 28 -8.15 -6.07 -6.68
CA TRP A 28 -7.78 -6.99 -5.63
C TRP A 28 -8.41 -6.59 -4.29
N PRO A 29 -8.87 -7.56 -3.48
CA PRO A 29 -9.24 -7.29 -2.09
C PRO A 29 -8.06 -6.68 -1.32
N PRO A 30 -8.26 -5.60 -0.53
CA PRO A 30 -7.17 -4.97 0.19
C PRO A 30 -6.45 -5.93 1.16
N ALA A 31 -7.14 -6.98 1.64
CA ALA A 31 -6.55 -7.98 2.55
C ALA A 31 -5.49 -8.81 1.81
N ARG A 32 -5.86 -9.32 0.63
CA ARG A 32 -4.96 -10.07 -0.24
C ARG A 32 -3.75 -9.24 -0.69
N ALA A 33 -3.97 -7.96 -0.99
CA ALA A 33 -2.89 -7.06 -1.32
C ALA A 33 -2.00 -6.76 -0.09
N ALA A 34 -2.57 -6.65 1.10
CA ALA A 34 -1.83 -6.42 2.33
C ALA A 34 -0.90 -7.60 2.68
N GLU A 35 -1.40 -8.84 2.58
CA GLU A 35 -0.61 -10.06 2.81
C GLU A 35 0.60 -10.15 1.89
N ARG A 36 0.43 -9.80 0.59
CA ARG A 36 1.52 -9.84 -0.39
C ARG A 36 2.66 -8.88 -0.09
N TYR A 37 2.36 -7.76 0.55
CA TYR A 37 3.33 -6.71 0.85
C TYR A 37 3.72 -6.67 2.33
N ASP A 38 3.29 -7.65 3.13
CA ASP A 38 3.55 -7.73 4.57
C ASP A 38 3.14 -6.44 5.32
N VAL A 39 1.97 -5.90 4.97
CA VAL A 39 1.39 -4.74 5.65
C VAL A 39 0.05 -5.08 6.28
N SER A 40 -0.41 -4.24 7.20
CA SER A 40 -1.77 -4.39 7.71
C SER A 40 -2.81 -4.08 6.63
N TRP A 41 -3.96 -4.76 6.68
CA TRP A 41 -5.11 -4.45 5.82
C TRP A 41 -5.51 -2.96 5.86
N LYS A 42 -5.45 -2.34 7.05
CA LYS A 42 -5.76 -0.92 7.24
C LYS A 42 -4.77 -0.02 6.49
N THR A 43 -3.48 -0.37 6.48
CA THR A 43 -2.44 0.34 5.73
C THR A 43 -2.68 0.22 4.23
N ALA A 44 -2.96 -1.00 3.75
CA ALA A 44 -3.27 -1.25 2.34
C ALA A 44 -4.50 -0.45 1.89
N LYS A 45 -5.57 -0.45 2.69
CA LYS A 45 -6.77 0.35 2.42
C LYS A 45 -6.46 1.84 2.37
N LYS A 46 -5.71 2.39 3.33
CA LYS A 46 -5.31 3.81 3.36
C LYS A 46 -4.56 4.21 2.09
N TRP A 47 -3.65 3.37 1.61
CA TRP A 47 -2.91 3.65 0.37
C TRP A 47 -3.80 3.55 -0.86
N ALA A 48 -4.71 2.58 -0.91
CA ALA A 48 -5.69 2.48 -2.00
C ALA A 48 -6.62 3.70 -2.06
N ASP A 49 -7.19 4.11 -0.92
CA ASP A 49 -8.05 5.29 -0.83
C ASP A 49 -7.31 6.55 -1.29
N ARG A 50 -6.04 6.71 -0.87
CA ARG A 50 -5.20 7.83 -1.28
C ARG A 50 -4.88 7.79 -2.78
N TYR A 51 -4.58 6.62 -3.33
CA TYR A 51 -4.35 6.48 -4.78
C TYR A 51 -5.61 6.78 -5.58
N ALA A 52 -6.80 6.43 -5.08
CA ALA A 52 -8.06 6.78 -5.72
C ALA A 52 -8.31 8.30 -5.73
N ALA A 53 -7.87 9.02 -4.68
CA ALA A 53 -8.06 10.47 -4.56
C ALA A 53 -7.00 11.31 -5.28
N GLU A 54 -5.71 10.96 -5.13
CA GLU A 54 -4.56 11.76 -5.57
C GLU A 54 -3.77 11.08 -6.71
N GLY A 55 -4.18 9.89 -7.16
CA GLY A 55 -3.47 9.11 -8.16
C GLY A 55 -2.07 8.70 -7.71
N ALA A 56 -1.17 8.52 -8.69
CA ALA A 56 0.23 8.16 -8.40
C ALA A 56 0.97 9.24 -7.60
N ALA A 57 0.56 10.51 -7.68
CA ALA A 57 1.17 11.61 -6.96
C ALA A 57 1.00 11.47 -5.43
N GLY A 58 -0.11 10.90 -4.96
CA GLY A 58 -0.36 10.65 -3.54
C GLY A 58 0.53 9.55 -2.91
N MET A 59 1.23 8.77 -3.73
CA MET A 59 2.09 7.66 -3.28
C MET A 59 3.56 8.06 -3.10
N THR A 60 3.97 9.20 -3.66
CA THR A 60 5.37 9.70 -3.64
C THR A 60 5.80 10.28 -2.29
N ASP A 61 4.88 10.34 -1.33
CA ASP A 61 5.09 10.86 0.01
C ASP A 61 5.26 12.38 0.09
N ARG A 62 4.57 12.94 1.08
CA ARG A 62 4.81 14.24 1.70
C ARG A 62 5.07 13.94 3.19
N SER A 63 6.10 13.14 3.46
CA SER A 63 6.59 12.93 4.84
C SER A 63 7.72 13.91 5.11
#